data_AF-A0A820SRZ8-F1
#
_entry.id   AF-A0A820SRZ8-F1
#
_cell.length_a   1.000
_cell.length_b   1.000
_cell.length_c   1.000
_cell.angle_alpha   90.00
_cell.angle_beta   90.00
_cell.angle_gamma   90.00
#
_symmetry.space_group_name_H-M   'P 1'
#
loop_
_entity.id
_entity.type
_entity.pdbx_description
1 polymer ?
#
loop_
_entity_poly.entity_id
_entity_poly.type
_entity_poly.pdbx_seq_one_letter_code
_entity_poly.pdbx_strand_id
1 'polypeptide(L)'
;MTVLSPEPSITFTLHMVCRNQGGYYLSCITIKKPLITDLALYYGNDFVSVHEKIIKSLNTLENKGIVLLHGIPGSGKTHYIRYLIHEIQGKTLIYVPPDMAKEISSP
;
A
#
# COMPACT_ATOMS: atom_id res chain seq x y z
N MET A 1 32.56 20.61 -10.22
CA MET A 1 31.82 19.34 -10.08
C MET A 1 30.87 19.47 -8.92
N THR A 2 29.62 19.84 -9.22
CA THR A 2 28.58 19.98 -8.19
C THR A 2 28.08 18.59 -7.86
N VAL A 3 28.35 18.13 -6.65
CA VAL A 3 27.73 16.93 -6.08
C VAL A 3 26.23 17.12 -6.09
N LEU A 4 25.53 16.37 -6.94
CA LEU A 4 24.09 16.21 -6.89
C LEU A 4 23.75 15.66 -5.50
N SER A 5 23.13 16.49 -4.66
CA SER A 5 22.46 16.04 -3.44
C SER A 5 21.46 14.94 -3.81
N PRO A 6 21.34 13.86 -3.02
CA PRO A 6 20.37 12.82 -3.31
C PRO A 6 18.97 13.43 -3.37
N GLU A 7 18.27 13.17 -4.49
CA GLU A 7 16.83 13.42 -4.66
C GLU A 7 16.08 12.96 -3.40
N PRO A 8 15.09 13.73 -2.89
CA PRO A 8 14.36 13.34 -1.70
C PRO A 8 13.63 12.02 -2.00
N SER A 9 14.11 10.93 -1.42
CA SER A 9 13.40 9.65 -1.44
C SER A 9 12.09 9.84 -0.70
N ILE A 10 11.00 10.07 -1.43
CA ILE A 10 9.66 10.34 -0.88
C ILE A 10 9.27 9.15 0.00
N THR A 11 9.28 9.34 1.31
CA THR A 11 8.91 8.35 2.31
C THR A 11 7.45 8.53 2.70
N PHE A 12 6.64 7.50 2.48
CA PHE A 12 5.24 7.51 2.90
C PHE A 12 5.07 6.93 4.30
N THR A 13 4.23 7.59 5.09
CA THR A 13 3.83 7.14 6.42
C THR A 13 2.61 6.24 6.32
N LEU A 14 2.76 5.01 6.77
CA LEU A 14 1.67 4.05 6.93
C LEU A 14 1.36 3.90 8.42
N HIS A 15 0.09 4.01 8.80
CA HIS A 15 -0.32 3.76 10.18
C HIS A 15 -0.56 2.27 10.37
N MET A 16 0.20 1.63 11.24
CA MET A 16 -0.01 0.24 11.64
C MET A 16 -0.85 0.21 12.91
N VAL A 17 -1.88 -0.62 12.93
CA VAL A 17 -2.60 -0.92 14.17
C VAL A 17 -1.68 -1.74 15.08
N CYS A 18 -1.57 -1.33 16.32
CA CYS A 18 -0.81 -1.99 17.38
C CYS A 18 -1.67 -2.14 18.63
N ARG A 19 -1.27 -3.05 19.53
CA ARG A 19 -1.95 -3.29 20.81
C ARG A 19 -0.97 -3.18 21.97
N ASN A 20 -1.42 -2.60 23.07
CA ASN A 20 -0.76 -2.66 24.36
C ASN A 20 -1.81 -2.95 25.46
N GLN A 21 -1.41 -2.88 26.73
CA GLN A 21 -2.30 -3.11 27.87
C GLN A 21 -3.47 -2.11 27.95
N GLY A 22 -3.35 -0.93 27.32
CA GLY A 22 -4.38 0.11 27.27
C GLY A 22 -5.29 0.06 26.05
N GLY A 23 -5.17 -0.95 25.19
CA GLY A 23 -6.00 -1.14 23.99
C GLY A 23 -5.23 -0.97 22.68
N TYR A 24 -5.93 -0.56 21.63
CA TYR A 24 -5.37 -0.36 20.29
C TYR A 24 -4.88 1.07 20.08
N TYR A 25 -3.78 1.21 19.35
CA TYR A 25 -3.22 2.50 18.95
C TYR A 25 -2.61 2.40 17.55
N LEU A 26 -2.34 3.54 16.92
CA LEU A 26 -1.67 3.62 15.63
C LEU A 26 -0.19 3.93 15.81
N SER A 27 0.67 3.08 15.25
CA SER A 27 2.11 3.32 15.14
C SER A 27 2.47 3.71 13.70
N CYS A 28 3.27 4.75 13.52
CA CYS A 28 3.70 5.18 12.19
C CYS A 28 4.90 4.34 11.73
N ILE A 29 4.78 3.73 10.55
CA ILE A 29 5.89 3.04 9.89
C ILE A 29 6.20 3.68 8.55
N THR A 30 7.49 3.77 8.25
CA THR A 30 7.97 4.29 6.97
C THR A 30 8.16 3.13 6.00
N ILE A 31 7.51 3.20 4.85
CA ILE A 31 7.70 2.24 3.77
C ILE A 31 8.52 2.90 2.67
N LYS A 32 9.56 2.20 2.19
CA LYS A 32 10.32 2.64 1.01
C LYS A 32 9.52 2.35 -0.26
N LYS A 33 9.53 3.26 -1.22
CA LYS A 33 8.91 3.05 -2.52
C LYS A 33 9.61 1.90 -3.23
N PRO A 34 8.93 0.80 -3.56
CA PRO A 34 9.51 -0.23 -4.40
C PRO A 34 9.69 0.30 -5.83
N LEU A 35 10.75 -0.16 -6.49
CA LEU A 35 10.99 0.16 -7.89
C LEU A 35 10.17 -0.77 -8.78
N ILE A 36 9.16 -0.23 -9.45
CA ILE A 36 8.43 -0.90 -10.53
C ILE A 36 8.62 -0.05 -11.78
N THR A 37 9.52 -0.48 -12.66
CA THR A 37 9.86 0.24 -13.90
C THR A 37 8.87 -0.02 -15.03
N ASP A 38 8.34 -1.24 -15.10
CA ASP A 38 7.39 -1.66 -16.12
C ASP A 38 6.36 -2.62 -15.52
N LEU A 39 5.13 -2.12 -15.36
CA LEU A 39 4.06 -2.90 -14.76
C LEU A 39 3.63 -4.08 -15.64
N ALA A 40 3.65 -3.91 -16.97
CA ALA A 40 3.27 -4.95 -17.91
C ALA A 40 4.29 -6.10 -17.89
N LEU A 41 5.58 -5.77 -17.78
CA LEU A 41 6.65 -6.76 -17.65
C LEU A 41 6.50 -7.62 -16.39
N TYR A 42 6.19 -7.00 -15.25
CA TYR A 42 6.15 -7.70 -13.96
C TYR A 42 4.82 -8.38 -13.63
N TYR A 43 3.69 -7.85 -14.14
CA TYR A 43 2.35 -8.32 -13.78
C TYR A 43 1.49 -8.74 -14.99
N GLY A 44 2.00 -8.55 -16.22
CA GLY A 44 1.29 -8.85 -17.46
C GLY A 44 0.52 -7.67 -18.04
N ASN A 45 0.34 -7.67 -19.36
CA ASN A 45 -0.34 -6.60 -20.09
C ASN A 45 -1.78 -6.36 -19.59
N ASP A 46 -2.51 -7.44 -19.31
CA ASP A 46 -3.91 -7.35 -18.86
C ASP A 46 -4.04 -6.64 -17.50
N PHE A 47 -3.01 -6.75 -16.66
CA PHE A 47 -2.99 -6.14 -15.33
C PHE A 47 -2.88 -4.62 -15.36
N VAL A 48 -2.35 -4.03 -16.43
CA VAL A 48 -2.24 -2.57 -16.58
C VAL A 48 -3.61 -1.90 -16.45
N SER A 49 -4.62 -2.48 -17.11
CA SER A 49 -6.00 -1.98 -17.03
C SER A 49 -6.61 -2.11 -15.62
N VAL A 50 -6.22 -3.14 -14.87
CA VAL A 50 -6.65 -3.37 -13.50
C VAL A 50 -5.99 -2.35 -12.57
N HIS A 51 -4.69 -2.10 -12.77
CA HIS A 51 -3.95 -1.08 -12.04
C HIS A 51 -4.57 0.31 -12.19
N GLU A 52 -4.88 0.73 -13.41
CA GLU A 52 -5.54 2.03 -13.66
C GLU A 52 -6.88 2.15 -12.91
N LYS A 53 -7.69 1.09 -12.91
CA LYS A 53 -8.95 1.05 -12.16
C LYS A 53 -8.72 1.17 -10.66
N ILE A 54 -7.70 0.49 -10.12
CA ILE A 54 -7.34 0.55 -8.71
C ILE A 54 -6.90 1.97 -8.33
N ILE A 55 -5.97 2.57 -9.08
CA ILE A 55 -5.48 3.94 -8.80
C ILE A 55 -6.61 4.94 -8.85
N LYS A 56 -7.44 4.90 -9.90
CA LYS A 56 -8.60 5.77 -10.02
C LYS A 56 -9.54 5.60 -8.83
N SER A 57 -9.87 4.37 -8.46
CA SER A 57 -10.77 4.07 -7.35
C SER A 57 -10.22 4.59 -6.02
N LEU A 58 -8.93 4.32 -5.74
CA LEU A 58 -8.27 4.68 -4.49
C LEU A 58 -8.04 6.18 -4.35
N ASN A 59 -7.89 6.93 -5.44
CA ASN A 59 -7.72 8.39 -5.41
C ASN A 59 -9.02 9.19 -5.61
N THR A 60 -10.15 8.52 -5.86
CA THR A 60 -11.45 9.19 -5.89
C THR A 60 -11.90 9.52 -4.45
N LEU A 61 -12.28 10.78 -4.21
CA LEU A 61 -12.81 11.24 -2.92
C LEU A 61 -14.11 10.50 -2.56
N GLU A 62 -14.25 10.13 -1.28
CA GLU A 62 -15.43 9.46 -0.72
C GLU A 62 -15.89 8.15 -1.41
N ASN A 63 -15.06 7.62 -2.31
CA ASN A 63 -15.35 6.37 -3.00
C ASN A 63 -15.28 5.19 -2.02
N LYS A 64 -16.29 4.32 -2.06
CA LYS A 64 -16.41 3.12 -1.22
C LYS A 64 -16.17 1.88 -2.07
N GLY A 65 -15.38 0.95 -1.56
CA GLY A 65 -15.14 -0.31 -2.25
C GLY A 65 -14.08 -1.17 -1.57
N ILE A 66 -13.93 -2.39 -2.08
CA ILE A 66 -12.91 -3.34 -1.66
C ILE A 66 -12.13 -3.80 -2.90
N VAL A 67 -10.81 -3.83 -2.79
CA VAL A 67 -9.91 -4.38 -3.80
C VAL A 67 -9.31 -5.66 -3.23
N LEU A 68 -9.52 -6.79 -3.91
CA LEU A 68 -8.93 -8.07 -3.54
C LEU A 68 -7.85 -8.47 -4.53
N LEU A 69 -6.60 -8.55 -4.07
CA LEU A 69 -5.48 -9.02 -4.88
C LEU A 69 -5.30 -10.53 -4.66
N HIS A 70 -5.65 -11.33 -5.67
CA HIS A 70 -5.47 -12.78 -5.67
C HIS A 70 -4.51 -13.22 -6.80
N GLY A 71 -3.89 -14.38 -6.64
CA GLY A 71 -2.95 -14.93 -7.62
C GLY A 71 -1.99 -15.93 -6.99
N ILE A 72 -1.20 -16.61 -7.80
CA ILE A 72 -0.26 -17.64 -7.34
C ILE A 72 0.78 -17.11 -6.34
N PRO A 73 1.31 -17.95 -5.43
CA PRO A 73 2.42 -17.57 -4.57
C PRO A 73 3.60 -17.02 -5.38
N GLY A 74 4.27 -15.98 -4.88
CA GLY A 74 5.39 -15.34 -5.58
C GLY A 74 5.02 -14.31 -6.66
N SER A 75 3.74 -14.10 -6.97
CA SER A 75 3.27 -13.14 -8.00
C SER A 75 3.38 -11.65 -7.62
N GLY A 76 4.20 -11.28 -6.64
CA GLY A 76 4.43 -9.87 -6.30
C GLY A 76 3.30 -9.11 -5.57
N LYS A 77 2.20 -9.75 -5.14
CA LYS A 77 1.06 -9.06 -4.48
C LYS A 77 1.47 -8.09 -3.35
N THR A 78 2.28 -8.56 -2.40
CA THR A 78 2.78 -7.72 -1.29
C THR A 78 3.71 -6.60 -1.77
N HIS A 79 4.46 -6.84 -2.85
CA HIS A 79 5.31 -5.84 -3.47
C HIS A 79 4.47 -4.73 -4.14
N TYR A 80 3.39 -5.12 -4.83
CA TYR A 80 2.42 -4.19 -5.42
C TYR A 80 1.65 -3.38 -4.37
N ILE A 81 1.26 -3.97 -3.23
CA ILE A 81 0.65 -3.20 -2.12
C ILE A 81 1.61 -2.10 -1.62
N ARG A 82 2.90 -2.41 -1.46
CA ARG A 82 3.92 -1.41 -1.09
C ARG A 82 4.04 -0.30 -2.12
N TYR A 83 3.90 -0.62 -3.40
CA TYR A 83 3.86 0.36 -4.47
C TYR A 83 2.61 1.25 -4.34
N LEU A 84 1.42 0.66 -4.22
CA LEU A 84 0.14 1.39 -4.10
C LEU A 84 0.13 2.39 -2.93
N ILE A 85 0.74 2.06 -1.79
CA ILE A 85 0.87 2.97 -0.65
C ILE A 85 1.46 4.34 -1.04
N HIS A 86 2.31 4.38 -2.06
CA HIS A 86 2.97 5.60 -2.55
C HIS A 86 2.18 6.33 -3.65
N GLU A 87 1.17 5.68 -4.24
CA GLU A 87 0.36 6.24 -5.32
C GLU A 87 -0.96 6.84 -4.80
N ILE A 88 -1.31 6.59 -3.54
CA ILE A 88 -2.52 7.11 -2.91
C ILE A 88 -2.23 8.50 -2.33
N GLN A 89 -3.11 9.46 -2.63
CA GLN A 89 -2.97 10.86 -2.22
C GLN A 89 -4.15 11.30 -1.35
N GLY A 90 -3.88 12.12 -0.34
CA GLY A 90 -4.92 12.75 0.48
C GLY A 90 -5.73 11.80 1.36
N LYS A 91 -5.23 10.58 1.63
CA LYS A 91 -5.91 9.58 2.48
C LYS A 91 -4.99 9.04 3.55
N THR A 92 -5.52 8.86 4.75
CA THR A 92 -4.84 8.13 5.84
C THR A 92 -4.83 6.64 5.51
N LEU A 93 -3.63 6.06 5.41
CA LEU A 93 -3.46 4.63 5.16
C LEU A 93 -3.28 3.88 6.48
N ILE A 94 -4.11 2.85 6.68
CA ILE A 94 -4.07 1.99 7.87
C ILE A 94 -3.78 0.56 7.43
N TYR A 95 -2.75 -0.03 8.02
CA TYR A 95 -2.44 -1.45 7.92
C TYR A 95 -2.88 -2.16 9.19
N VAL A 96 -3.74 -3.16 9.02
CA VAL A 96 -4.20 -4.03 10.10
C VAL A 96 -3.43 -5.36 9.99
N PRO A 97 -2.57 -5.68 10.97
CA PRO A 97 -1.87 -6.96 11.01
C PRO A 97 -2.85 -8.16 11.04
N PRO A 98 -2.55 -9.29 10.37
CA PRO A 98 -3.48 -10.44 10.29
C PRO A 98 -3.93 -10.99 11.64
N ASP A 99 -3.04 -11.02 12.63
CA ASP A 99 -3.30 -11.42 14.01
C ASP A 99 -4.31 -10.49 14.69
N MET A 100 -4.27 -9.19 14.40
CA MET A 100 -5.23 -8.21 14.94
C MET A 100 -6.57 -8.21 14.19
N ALA A 101 -6.56 -8.52 12.89
CA ALA A 101 -7.78 -8.54 12.08
C ALA A 101 -8.82 -9.55 12.62
N LYS A 102 -8.36 -10.68 13.16
CA LYS A 102 -9.23 -11.69 13.79
C LYS A 102 -9.93 -11.16 15.04
N GLU A 103 -9.25 -10.32 15.81
CA GLU A 103 -9.81 -9.74 17.04
C GLU A 103 -10.82 -8.64 16.72
N ILE A 104 -10.53 -7.77 15.75
CA ILE A 104 -11.43 -6.68 15.31
C ILE A 104 -12.73 -7.24 14.70
N SER A 105 -12.67 -8.43 14.11
CA SER A 105 -13.84 -9.11 13.55
C SER A 105 -14.62 -9.96 14.56
N SER A 106 -14.15 -10.05 15.82
CA SER A 106 -14.94 -10.64 16.90
C SER A 106 -16.09 -9.70 17.27
N PRO A 107 -17.32 -10.22 17.42
CA PRO A 107 -18.48 -9.43 17.84
C PRO A 107 -18.32 -8.82 19.23
#